data_AF-A0AAV7UDY8-F1
#
_entry.id   AF-A0AAV7UDY8-F1
#
_cell.length_a   1.000
_cell.length_b   1.000
_cell.length_c   1.000
_cell.angle_alpha   90.00
_cell.angle_beta   90.00
_cell.angle_gamma   90.00
#
_symmetry.space_group_name_H-M   'P 1'
#
loop_
_entity.id
_entity.type
_entity.pdbx_description
1 polymer ?
#
loop_
_entity_poly.entity_id
_entity_poly.type
_entity_poly.pdbx_seq_one_letter_code
_entity_poly.pdbx_strand_id
1 'polypeptide(L)'
;MWRHIACGKLQLAEDLAWLYFQVFDSLVERNAVDRLEWAETVSNCKSSEELDKIRNKLSVDTLQFMLFLYIQQLNKVSLRTSLIGEEWPSPRTRASSPDFGGKSRSHNKNWDDYNHMTFIQQHLSDLLELLLDPDQLTASSHSTHSSLLSVDAIKALGFLIEGTLDKSRTVHQLKELVICQPLQVKSGYSKTSKSFSLQKLQSWIRDCLVINPFGISACIKSGKKLAWALQVEGTTKRAKVACNAYMVPVGHRMVVMSQIYRQTLAKSSETLFGAHVKIHRCNESFIYLLSPLRSVTIEKCRNSTFVLGPVQTTLHLKDCDNVKIIAVCHRLSLSSTLSSTFHCLTSTRPLILSGNQDVTLAPYHTHYPMLEDHMAQTGIATVPNYWDNPMCVYPENIDSSIWRLLSPRDFYIYVIPFEMEGDTTEIPGGLPPVYQKALAQREQRIHIWQKTVKEAGLTREQRKQFQALVEMKFNEWLIKTGNRQQLDSLVPPATDSKQNSVNTK
;
A
#
# COMPACT_ATOMS: atom_id res chain seq x y z
N MET A 1 -3.37 -27.40 -10.28
CA MET A 1 -1.91 -27.37 -10.42
C MET A 1 -1.23 -26.57 -9.30
N TRP A 2 -1.61 -25.30 -9.06
CA TRP A 2 -0.98 -24.46 -8.02
C TRP A 2 -1.06 -25.07 -6.60
N ARG A 3 -2.21 -25.62 -6.18
CA ARG A 3 -2.37 -26.31 -4.88
C ARG A 3 -1.38 -27.46 -4.70
N HIS A 4 -1.21 -28.29 -5.72
CA HIS A 4 -0.29 -29.43 -5.68
C HIS A 4 1.16 -28.98 -5.51
N ILE A 5 1.57 -27.91 -6.20
CA ILE A 5 2.93 -27.36 -6.09
C ILE A 5 3.12 -26.66 -4.75
N ALA A 6 2.23 -25.73 -4.38
CA ALA A 6 2.40 -24.90 -3.20
C ALA A 6 2.15 -25.65 -1.89
N CYS A 7 1.05 -26.40 -1.80
CA CYS A 7 0.70 -27.14 -0.59
C CYS A 7 1.41 -28.50 -0.52
N GLY A 8 1.53 -29.19 -1.67
CA GLY A 8 2.17 -30.50 -1.73
C GLY A 8 3.70 -30.42 -1.68
N LYS A 9 4.32 -29.63 -2.56
CA LYS A 9 5.79 -29.58 -2.69
C LYS A 9 6.45 -28.53 -1.81
N LEU A 10 5.94 -27.30 -1.79
CA LEU A 10 6.49 -26.22 -0.96
C LEU A 10 5.99 -26.26 0.49
N GLN A 11 5.07 -27.17 0.81
CA GLN A 11 4.47 -27.35 2.15
C GLN A 11 3.88 -26.05 2.73
N LEU A 12 3.43 -25.14 1.86
CA LEU A 12 2.75 -23.91 2.27
C LEU A 12 1.31 -24.24 2.66
N ALA A 13 0.83 -23.60 3.72
CA ALA A 13 -0.61 -23.60 4.02
C ALA A 13 -1.39 -23.03 2.82
N GLU A 14 -2.56 -23.58 2.54
CA GLU A 14 -3.35 -23.21 1.36
C GLU A 14 -3.68 -21.72 1.32
N ASP A 15 -4.08 -21.15 2.46
CA ASP A 15 -4.36 -19.71 2.58
C ASP A 15 -3.15 -18.84 2.25
N LEU A 16 -1.95 -19.27 2.67
CA LEU A 16 -0.70 -18.57 2.39
C LEU A 16 -0.30 -18.71 0.91
N ALA A 17 -0.49 -19.89 0.33
CA ALA A 17 -0.27 -20.11 -1.10
C ALA A 17 -1.21 -19.24 -1.96
N TRP A 18 -2.50 -19.19 -1.59
CA TRP A 18 -3.48 -18.33 -2.24
C TRP A 18 -3.13 -16.85 -2.07
N LEU A 19 -2.64 -16.44 -0.89
CA LEU A 19 -2.17 -15.07 -0.66
C LEU A 19 -1.10 -14.67 -1.68
N TYR A 20 -0.06 -15.49 -1.87
CA TYR A 20 0.99 -15.16 -2.83
C TYR A 20 0.46 -15.03 -4.25
N PHE A 21 -0.44 -15.93 -4.64
CA PHE A 21 -1.12 -15.88 -5.93
C PHE A 21 -1.94 -14.60 -6.08
N GLN A 22 -2.80 -14.27 -5.10
CA GLN A 22 -3.63 -13.07 -5.10
C GLN A 22 -2.79 -11.78 -5.09
N VAL A 23 -1.70 -11.75 -4.32
CA VAL A 23 -0.79 -10.60 -4.30
C VAL A 23 -0.16 -10.43 -5.69
N PHE A 24 0.34 -11.49 -6.31
CA PHE A 24 0.92 -11.40 -7.64
C PHE A 24 -0.11 -10.98 -8.69
N ASP A 25 -1.29 -11.58 -8.68
CA ASP A 25 -2.41 -11.24 -9.57
C ASP A 25 -2.79 -9.75 -9.46
N SER A 26 -2.76 -9.18 -8.25
CA SER A 26 -3.06 -7.76 -8.02
C SER A 26 -2.01 -6.78 -8.57
N LEU A 27 -0.78 -7.26 -8.81
CA LEU A 27 0.30 -6.45 -9.41
C LEU A 27 0.13 -6.31 -10.92
N VAL A 28 -0.60 -7.23 -11.56
CA VAL A 28 -0.91 -7.15 -12.98
C VAL A 28 -1.85 -5.97 -13.22
N GLU A 29 -1.53 -5.14 -14.21
CA GLU A 29 -2.39 -4.02 -14.56
C GLU A 29 -3.71 -4.53 -15.15
N ARG A 30 -4.80 -4.20 -14.46
CA ARG A 30 -6.18 -4.40 -14.91
C ARG A 30 -6.87 -3.06 -14.93
N ASN A 31 -7.78 -2.88 -15.89
CA ASN A 31 -8.61 -1.69 -15.91
C ASN A 31 -9.56 -1.70 -14.68
N ALA A 32 -10.19 -0.57 -14.39
CA ALA A 32 -11.09 -0.46 -13.24
C ALA A 32 -12.35 -1.33 -13.39
N VAL A 33 -12.86 -1.49 -14.62
CA VAL A 33 -14.07 -2.25 -14.93
C VAL A 33 -13.90 -3.74 -14.59
N ASP A 34 -12.82 -4.37 -15.07
CA ASP A 34 -12.49 -5.77 -14.81
C ASP A 34 -12.39 -6.05 -13.29
N ARG A 35 -11.85 -5.07 -12.53
CA ARG A 35 -11.74 -5.18 -11.07
C ARG A 35 -13.11 -5.12 -10.39
N LEU A 36 -14.01 -4.28 -10.88
CA LEU A 36 -15.39 -4.18 -10.38
C LEU A 36 -16.21 -5.43 -10.73
N GLU A 37 -16.12 -5.93 -11.97
CA GLU A 37 -16.78 -7.17 -12.39
C GLU A 37 -16.29 -8.37 -11.56
N TRP A 38 -14.98 -8.43 -11.28
CA TRP A 38 -14.42 -9.43 -10.39
C TRP A 38 -14.99 -9.30 -8.96
N ALA A 39 -15.05 -8.08 -8.42
CA ALA A 39 -15.58 -7.84 -7.08
C ALA A 39 -17.06 -8.22 -6.97
N GLU A 40 -17.88 -7.91 -7.98
CA GLU A 40 -19.27 -8.33 -8.08
C GLU A 40 -19.40 -9.86 -8.11
N THR A 41 -18.60 -10.51 -8.95
CA THR A 41 -18.57 -11.98 -9.07
C THR A 41 -18.22 -12.63 -7.73
N VAL A 42 -17.19 -12.13 -7.04
CA VAL A 42 -16.79 -12.63 -5.71
C VAL A 42 -17.87 -12.37 -4.66
N SER A 43 -18.50 -11.20 -4.67
CA SER A 43 -19.56 -10.85 -3.72
C SER A 43 -20.82 -11.69 -3.89
N ASN A 44 -21.10 -12.18 -5.11
CA ASN A 44 -22.25 -13.03 -5.40
C ASN A 44 -22.05 -14.50 -5.01
N CYS A 45 -20.83 -14.90 -4.64
CA CYS A 45 -20.55 -16.26 -4.19
C CYS A 45 -21.12 -16.51 -2.80
N LYS A 46 -21.93 -17.57 -2.66
CA LYS A 46 -22.58 -17.93 -1.39
C LYS A 46 -21.87 -19.04 -0.64
N SER A 47 -20.99 -19.78 -1.32
CA SER A 47 -20.24 -20.90 -0.75
C SER A 47 -18.74 -20.81 -1.05
N SER A 48 -17.94 -21.45 -0.20
CA SER A 48 -16.49 -21.58 -0.43
C SER A 48 -16.17 -22.32 -1.72
N GLU A 49 -17.03 -23.27 -2.14
CA GLU A 49 -16.85 -24.03 -3.37
C GLU A 49 -17.06 -23.17 -4.63
N GLU A 50 -18.04 -22.27 -4.61
CA GLU A 50 -18.25 -21.29 -5.69
C GLU A 50 -17.07 -20.32 -5.81
N LEU A 51 -16.59 -19.81 -4.67
CA LEU A 51 -15.39 -18.98 -4.62
C LEU A 51 -14.20 -19.73 -5.22
N ASP A 52 -13.99 -20.99 -4.85
CA ASP A 52 -12.90 -21.80 -5.39
C ASP A 52 -13.02 -22.06 -6.89
N LYS A 53 -14.24 -22.28 -7.41
CA LYS A 53 -14.48 -22.39 -8.86
C LYS A 53 -14.06 -21.13 -9.60
N ILE A 54 -14.34 -19.95 -9.04
CA ILE A 54 -13.96 -18.67 -9.62
C ILE A 54 -12.45 -18.42 -9.50
N ARG A 55 -11.85 -18.75 -8.35
CA ARG A 55 -10.38 -18.71 -8.15
C ARG A 55 -9.65 -19.57 -9.16
N ASN A 56 -10.18 -20.75 -9.48
CA ASN A 56 -9.59 -21.67 -10.47
C ASN A 56 -9.65 -21.15 -11.92
N LYS A 57 -10.41 -20.09 -12.22
CA LYS A 57 -10.39 -19.42 -13.53
C LYS A 57 -9.21 -18.46 -13.68
N LEU A 58 -8.57 -18.06 -12.58
CA LEU A 58 -7.41 -17.17 -12.63
C LEU A 58 -6.15 -17.93 -13.02
N SER A 59 -5.36 -17.31 -13.87
CA SER A 59 -4.05 -17.81 -14.30
C SER A 59 -3.03 -16.68 -14.29
N VAL A 60 -1.80 -17.00 -13.92
CA VAL A 60 -0.68 -16.06 -13.88
C VAL A 60 0.47 -16.60 -14.72
N ASP A 61 1.31 -15.71 -15.25
CA ASP A 61 2.53 -16.12 -15.94
C ASP A 61 3.44 -16.87 -14.97
N THR A 62 3.80 -18.11 -15.32
CA THR A 62 4.52 -19.00 -14.40
C THR A 62 5.93 -18.50 -14.13
N LEU A 63 6.64 -17.99 -15.14
CA LEU A 63 8.01 -17.51 -15.00
C LEU A 63 8.06 -16.24 -14.16
N GLN A 64 7.16 -15.28 -14.39
CA GLN A 64 7.06 -14.07 -13.56
C GLN A 64 6.66 -14.41 -12.12
N PHE A 65 5.75 -15.37 -11.93
CA PHE A 65 5.36 -15.82 -10.60
C PHE A 65 6.53 -16.50 -9.87
N MET A 66 7.36 -17.30 -10.55
CA MET A 66 8.59 -17.87 -9.98
C MET A 66 9.56 -16.79 -9.50
N LEU A 67 9.78 -15.73 -10.31
CA LEU A 67 10.60 -14.58 -9.91
C LEU A 67 10.01 -13.88 -8.68
N PHE A 68 8.69 -13.70 -8.65
CA PHE A 68 8.00 -13.11 -7.50
C PHE A 68 8.20 -13.94 -6.23
N LEU A 69 8.02 -15.27 -6.29
CA LEU A 69 8.24 -16.16 -5.14
C LEU A 69 9.69 -16.14 -4.66
N TYR A 70 10.65 -16.05 -5.58
CA TYR A 70 12.07 -15.88 -5.25
C TYR A 70 12.33 -14.58 -4.48
N ILE A 71 11.74 -13.46 -4.93
CA ILE A 71 11.88 -12.14 -4.28
C ILE A 71 11.23 -12.13 -2.89
N GLN A 72 10.11 -12.82 -2.72
CA GLN A 72 9.48 -13.00 -1.40
C GLN A 72 10.34 -13.85 -0.43
N GLN A 73 11.51 -14.32 -0.88
CA GLN A 73 12.43 -15.16 -0.12
C GLN A 73 11.72 -16.40 0.45
N LEU A 74 10.72 -16.92 -0.27
CA LEU A 74 10.00 -18.13 0.10
C LEU A 74 10.89 -19.39 0.09
N ASN A 75 12.19 -19.25 -0.18
CA ASN A 75 13.08 -20.36 -0.40
C ASN A 75 14.44 -20.21 0.31
N LYS A 76 14.71 -21.23 1.12
CA LYS A 76 16.05 -21.78 1.39
C LYS A 76 16.32 -23.06 0.54
N VAL A 77 15.44 -23.41 -0.40
CA VAL A 77 15.51 -24.61 -1.27
C VAL A 77 15.27 -24.20 -2.73
N SER A 78 15.91 -24.84 -3.71
CA SER A 78 15.77 -24.47 -5.13
C SER A 78 14.32 -24.62 -5.63
N LEU A 79 13.69 -23.49 -6.01
CA LEU A 79 12.34 -23.41 -6.59
C LEU A 79 12.17 -24.25 -7.86
N ARG A 80 13.28 -24.45 -8.56
CA ARG A 80 13.33 -25.04 -9.89
C ARG A 80 13.11 -26.56 -9.84
N THR A 81 13.73 -27.24 -8.88
CA THR A 81 13.58 -28.70 -8.66
C THR A 81 12.14 -29.09 -8.30
N SER A 82 11.38 -28.17 -7.69
CA SER A 82 9.98 -28.39 -7.35
C SER A 82 9.03 -28.33 -8.55
N LEU A 83 9.37 -27.58 -9.61
CA LEU A 83 8.46 -27.31 -10.72
C LEU A 83 8.60 -28.27 -11.91
N ILE A 84 9.75 -28.95 -12.02
CA ILE A 84 10.09 -29.78 -13.19
C ILE A 84 9.69 -31.27 -13.02
N GLY A 85 9.62 -31.77 -11.78
CA GLY A 85 9.13 -33.14 -11.48
C GLY A 85 10.19 -34.25 -11.60
N GLU A 86 10.04 -35.28 -10.76
CA GLU A 86 10.86 -36.51 -10.62
C GLU A 86 12.24 -36.37 -9.95
N GLU A 87 12.34 -35.78 -8.75
CA GLU A 87 13.27 -36.32 -7.72
C GLU A 87 12.90 -35.83 -6.32
N TRP A 88 12.67 -36.79 -5.42
CA TRP A 88 12.44 -36.56 -4.00
C TRP A 88 13.74 -36.17 -3.31
N PRO A 89 13.75 -35.30 -2.29
CA PRO A 89 14.93 -35.12 -1.45
C PRO A 89 15.22 -36.41 -0.68
N SER A 90 16.31 -37.10 -1.03
CA SER A 90 16.81 -38.21 -0.23
C SER A 90 17.44 -37.70 1.09
N PRO A 91 17.29 -38.42 2.21
CA PRO A 91 17.74 -37.97 3.51
C PRO A 91 19.24 -38.23 3.70
N ARG A 92 20.12 -37.55 2.95
CA ARG A 92 21.58 -37.63 3.17
C ARG A 92 22.32 -36.33 2.90
N THR A 93 22.01 -35.32 3.69
CA THR A 93 23.05 -34.46 4.27
C THR A 93 22.54 -34.06 5.63
N ARG A 94 23.21 -34.56 6.67
CA ARG A 94 22.98 -34.08 8.04
C ARG A 94 23.02 -32.56 8.01
N ALA A 95 21.89 -31.96 8.30
CA ALA A 95 21.82 -30.60 8.79
C ALA A 95 22.85 -30.48 9.92
N SER A 96 23.90 -29.70 9.69
CA SER A 96 24.62 -29.09 10.79
C SER A 96 23.63 -28.17 11.49
N SER A 97 23.05 -28.70 12.57
CA SER A 97 22.48 -28.05 13.75
C SER A 97 21.83 -26.66 13.55
N PRO A 98 20.53 -26.52 13.86
CA PRO A 98 19.89 -25.22 13.87
C PRO A 98 20.36 -24.46 15.11
N ASP A 99 21.30 -23.53 14.94
CA ASP A 99 21.49 -22.47 15.94
C ASP A 99 20.25 -21.57 15.90
N PHE A 100 19.25 -21.98 16.69
CA PHE A 100 18.17 -21.14 17.19
C PHE A 100 18.77 -20.12 18.16
N GLY A 101 19.52 -19.16 17.61
CA GLY A 101 20.34 -18.22 18.38
C GLY A 101 20.69 -16.97 17.59
N GLY A 102 19.85 -16.55 16.66
CA GLY A 102 20.04 -15.32 15.92
C GLY A 102 18.70 -14.61 15.86
N LYS A 103 18.56 -13.51 16.61
CA LYS A 103 17.49 -12.53 16.41
C LYS A 103 17.30 -12.39 14.90
N SER A 104 16.16 -12.83 14.37
CA SER A 104 15.75 -12.50 13.01
C SER A 104 15.54 -11.00 12.97
N ARG A 105 16.66 -10.29 12.81
CA ARG A 105 16.69 -8.91 12.41
C ARG A 105 16.23 -8.97 10.96
N SER A 106 14.92 -8.98 10.75
CA SER A 106 14.32 -8.56 9.49
C SER A 106 14.59 -7.05 9.34
N HIS A 107 15.87 -6.68 9.22
CA HIS A 107 16.27 -5.39 8.69
C HIS A 107 15.98 -5.42 7.20
N ASN A 108 14.70 -5.51 6.84
CA ASN A 108 14.25 -5.14 5.51
C ASN A 108 14.46 -3.63 5.42
N LYS A 109 15.69 -3.17 5.17
CA LYS A 109 15.95 -1.79 4.72
C LYS A 109 15.57 -1.65 3.23
N ASN A 110 14.59 -2.43 2.77
CA ASN A 110 14.31 -2.78 1.39
C ASN A 110 13.41 -1.77 0.66
N TRP A 111 13.51 -0.48 0.99
CA TRP A 111 12.59 0.54 0.45
C TRP A 111 13.30 1.81 -0.03
N ASP A 112 14.60 1.70 -0.30
CA ASP A 112 15.32 2.70 -1.06
C ASP A 112 15.72 2.11 -2.43
N ASP A 113 15.80 3.00 -3.43
CA ASP A 113 16.04 2.62 -4.82
C ASP A 113 17.43 1.95 -5.02
N TYR A 114 18.39 2.27 -4.16
CA TYR A 114 19.73 1.67 -4.16
C TYR A 114 19.70 0.23 -3.66
N ASN A 115 18.91 -0.09 -2.63
CA ASN A 115 18.75 -1.46 -2.15
C ASN A 115 18.05 -2.34 -3.20
N HIS A 116 17.07 -1.81 -3.93
CA HIS A 116 16.45 -2.52 -5.05
C HIS A 116 17.47 -2.83 -6.16
N MET A 117 18.25 -1.84 -6.58
CA MET A 117 19.30 -2.03 -7.60
C MET A 117 20.35 -3.05 -7.13
N THR A 118 20.83 -2.91 -5.89
CA THR A 118 21.84 -3.79 -5.30
C THR A 118 21.33 -5.23 -5.20
N PHE A 119 20.07 -5.42 -4.83
CA PHE A 119 19.43 -6.74 -4.82
C PHE A 119 19.46 -7.38 -6.21
N ILE A 120 19.03 -6.65 -7.25
CA ILE A 120 19.08 -7.16 -8.63
C ILE A 120 20.53 -7.47 -9.03
N GLN A 121 21.50 -6.60 -8.74
CA GLN A 121 22.90 -6.87 -9.05
C GLN A 121 23.45 -8.13 -8.36
N GLN A 122 23.09 -8.35 -7.09
CA GLN A 122 23.57 -9.51 -6.34
C GLN A 122 22.92 -10.80 -6.82
N HIS A 123 21.62 -10.78 -7.09
CA HIS A 123 20.83 -11.97 -7.39
C HIS A 123 20.56 -12.20 -8.89
N LEU A 124 21.06 -11.36 -9.80
CA LEU A 124 20.78 -11.49 -11.24
C LEU A 124 21.15 -12.88 -11.78
N SER A 125 22.26 -13.46 -11.31
CA SER A 125 22.68 -14.80 -11.74
C SER A 125 21.63 -15.85 -11.39
N ASP A 126 21.17 -15.84 -10.14
CA ASP A 126 20.15 -16.78 -9.63
C ASP A 126 18.80 -16.57 -10.35
N LEU A 127 18.42 -15.30 -10.60
CA LEU A 127 17.19 -14.96 -11.31
C LEU A 127 17.21 -15.46 -12.76
N LEU A 128 18.33 -15.30 -13.48
CA LEU A 128 18.47 -15.80 -14.85
C LEU A 128 18.53 -17.32 -14.87
N GLU A 129 19.21 -17.94 -13.91
CA GLU A 129 19.26 -19.39 -13.75
C GLU A 129 17.89 -19.97 -13.44
N LEU A 130 17.02 -19.27 -12.71
CA LEU A 130 15.64 -19.68 -12.47
C LEU A 130 14.79 -19.69 -13.75
N LEU A 131 15.16 -18.88 -14.76
CA LEU A 131 14.42 -18.70 -16.01
C LEU A 131 14.90 -19.57 -17.18
N LEU A 132 16.01 -20.32 -17.04
CA LEU A 132 16.49 -21.23 -18.08
C LEU A 132 15.49 -22.37 -18.37
N ASP A 133 15.60 -23.03 -19.51
CA ASP A 133 14.86 -24.27 -19.75
C ASP A 133 15.45 -25.43 -18.93
N PRO A 134 14.63 -26.33 -18.35
CA PRO A 134 15.08 -27.45 -17.53
C PRO A 134 16.23 -28.27 -18.13
N ASP A 135 16.11 -28.56 -19.42
CA ASP A 135 17.03 -29.42 -20.19
C ASP A 135 18.43 -28.82 -20.36
N GLN A 136 18.61 -27.53 -20.07
CA GLN A 136 19.88 -26.83 -20.19
C GLN A 136 20.70 -26.81 -18.89
N LEU A 137 20.15 -27.30 -17.78
CA LEU A 137 20.88 -27.40 -16.53
C LEU A 137 21.69 -28.68 -16.45
N THR A 138 22.82 -28.60 -15.76
CA THR A 138 23.57 -29.78 -15.35
C THR A 138 22.81 -30.58 -14.27
N ALA A 139 23.23 -31.82 -14.01
CA ALA A 139 22.70 -32.63 -12.91
C ALA A 139 22.82 -31.94 -11.52
N SER A 140 23.74 -30.98 -11.37
CA SER A 140 23.86 -30.15 -10.17
C SER A 140 22.96 -28.91 -10.17
N SER A 141 21.99 -28.84 -11.08
CA SER A 141 21.08 -27.70 -11.27
C SER A 141 21.76 -26.36 -11.58
N HIS A 142 22.92 -26.40 -12.25
CA HIS A 142 23.66 -25.19 -12.60
C HIS A 142 23.69 -24.92 -14.09
N SER A 143 23.70 -23.63 -14.45
CA SER A 143 23.88 -23.17 -15.82
C SER A 143 25.29 -23.45 -16.33
N THR A 144 25.40 -23.72 -17.64
CA THR A 144 26.68 -23.88 -18.35
C THR A 144 27.03 -22.63 -19.16
N HIS A 145 28.29 -22.48 -19.56
CA HIS A 145 28.75 -21.35 -20.40
C HIS A 145 28.00 -21.23 -21.74
N SER A 146 27.40 -22.32 -22.23
CA SER A 146 26.63 -22.37 -23.48
C SER A 146 25.12 -22.17 -23.31
N SER A 147 24.64 -21.88 -22.09
CA SER A 147 23.19 -21.78 -21.83
C SER A 147 22.55 -20.62 -22.59
N LEU A 148 21.36 -20.89 -23.15
CA LEU A 148 20.57 -19.99 -23.96
C LEU A 148 19.22 -19.70 -23.28
N LEU A 149 18.88 -18.43 -23.17
CA LEU A 149 17.60 -17.97 -22.63
C LEU A 149 16.59 -17.75 -23.77
N SER A 150 15.36 -18.18 -23.55
CA SER A 150 14.24 -17.97 -24.46
C SER A 150 13.75 -16.51 -24.43
N VAL A 151 12.95 -16.13 -25.44
CA VAL A 151 12.31 -14.80 -25.46
C VAL A 151 11.31 -14.64 -24.30
N ASP A 152 10.65 -15.73 -23.89
CA ASP A 152 9.68 -15.69 -22.78
C ASP A 152 10.35 -15.48 -21.43
N ALA A 153 11.56 -16.03 -21.22
CA ALA A 153 12.38 -15.70 -20.06
C ALA A 153 12.70 -14.19 -19.99
N ILE A 154 12.98 -13.53 -21.12
CA ILE A 154 13.20 -12.08 -21.15
C ILE A 154 11.91 -11.30 -20.85
N LYS A 155 10.76 -11.72 -21.40
CA LYS A 155 9.47 -11.13 -21.06
C LYS A 155 9.19 -11.25 -19.57
N ALA A 156 9.54 -12.38 -18.97
CA ALA A 156 9.39 -12.60 -17.53
C ALA A 156 10.31 -11.68 -16.72
N LEU A 157 11.59 -11.53 -17.12
CA LEU A 157 12.51 -10.59 -16.49
C LEU A 157 12.06 -9.13 -16.61
N GLY A 158 11.29 -8.81 -17.66
CA GLY A 158 10.61 -7.53 -17.85
C GLY A 158 9.64 -7.15 -16.71
N PHE A 159 9.21 -8.11 -15.88
CA PHE A 159 8.46 -7.84 -14.65
C PHE A 159 9.29 -7.05 -13.61
N LEU A 160 10.62 -7.21 -13.62
CA LEU A 160 11.53 -6.60 -12.66
C LEU A 160 12.29 -5.40 -13.22
N ILE A 161 12.57 -5.43 -14.52
CA ILE A 161 13.48 -4.48 -15.18
C ILE A 161 12.81 -3.91 -16.42
N GLU A 162 12.80 -2.58 -16.48
CA GLU A 162 12.45 -1.80 -17.66
C GLU A 162 13.67 -0.98 -18.09
N GLY A 163 13.61 -0.37 -19.26
CA GLY A 163 14.71 0.47 -19.71
C GLY A 163 14.29 1.60 -20.65
N THR A 164 15.27 2.37 -21.05
CA THR A 164 15.08 3.58 -21.88
C THR A 164 16.28 3.75 -22.82
N LEU A 165 16.04 4.30 -24.00
CA LEU A 165 17.09 4.65 -24.98
C LEU A 165 17.37 6.16 -25.04
N ASP A 166 16.48 6.98 -24.47
CA ASP A 166 16.41 8.43 -24.70
C ASP A 166 16.58 9.26 -23.43
N LYS A 167 17.38 8.74 -22.48
CA LYS A 167 17.64 9.36 -21.18
C LYS A 167 16.37 9.49 -20.31
N SER A 168 15.53 8.44 -20.29
CA SER A 168 14.35 8.32 -19.42
C SER A 168 13.15 9.17 -19.84
N ARG A 169 13.01 9.51 -21.13
CA ARG A 169 11.79 10.18 -21.63
C ARG A 169 10.72 9.15 -21.98
N THR A 170 11.14 8.04 -22.58
CA THR A 170 10.29 6.89 -22.89
C THR A 170 10.80 5.65 -22.16
N VAL A 171 9.85 4.92 -21.56
CA VAL A 171 10.10 3.65 -20.88
C VAL A 171 9.61 2.54 -21.80
N HIS A 172 10.48 1.56 -22.01
CA HIS A 172 10.23 0.41 -22.87
C HIS A 172 10.36 -0.88 -22.07
N GLN A 173 9.58 -1.88 -22.46
CA GLN A 173 9.73 -3.23 -21.91
C GLN A 173 11.08 -3.80 -22.30
N LEU A 174 11.70 -4.57 -21.40
CA LEU A 174 13.03 -5.16 -21.62
C LEU A 174 13.12 -5.93 -22.95
N LYS A 175 12.06 -6.68 -23.30
CA LYS A 175 11.96 -7.47 -24.54
C LYS A 175 12.19 -6.61 -25.80
N GLU A 176 11.70 -5.37 -25.82
CA GLU A 176 11.77 -4.47 -26.97
C GLU A 176 13.19 -3.92 -27.13
N LEU A 177 13.84 -3.62 -26.00
CA LEU A 177 15.19 -3.07 -25.96
C LEU A 177 16.24 -4.09 -26.39
N VAL A 178 16.15 -5.33 -25.90
CA VAL A 178 17.15 -6.36 -26.22
C VAL A 178 17.07 -6.83 -27.68
N ILE A 179 15.91 -6.64 -28.33
CA ILE A 179 15.69 -6.93 -29.75
C ILE A 179 15.93 -5.68 -30.63
N CYS A 180 16.12 -4.50 -30.07
CA CYS A 180 16.38 -3.30 -30.87
C CYS A 180 17.81 -3.29 -31.45
N GLN A 181 17.98 -2.92 -32.73
CA GLN A 181 19.30 -2.63 -33.29
C GLN A 181 19.73 -1.23 -32.80
N PRO A 182 20.93 -1.01 -32.20
CA PRO A 182 22.18 -1.81 -32.24
C PRO A 182 22.44 -2.72 -31.01
N LEU A 183 21.49 -2.82 -30.08
CA LEU A 183 21.70 -3.51 -28.80
C LEU A 183 21.71 -5.04 -28.91
N GLN A 184 21.09 -5.62 -29.96
CA GLN A 184 21.05 -7.07 -30.21
C GLN A 184 22.41 -7.78 -30.05
N VAL A 185 23.48 -7.18 -30.56
CA VAL A 185 24.83 -7.80 -30.50
C VAL A 185 25.37 -7.79 -29.07
N LYS A 186 25.13 -6.71 -28.33
CA LYS A 186 25.59 -6.55 -26.94
C LYS A 186 24.81 -7.41 -25.97
N SER A 187 23.49 -7.51 -26.15
CA SER A 187 22.61 -8.39 -25.34
C SER A 187 22.85 -9.88 -25.62
N GLY A 188 23.59 -10.23 -26.67
CA GLY A 188 23.89 -11.61 -27.04
C GLY A 188 22.73 -12.32 -27.73
N TYR A 189 21.84 -11.58 -28.40
CA TYR A 189 20.72 -12.13 -29.16
C TYR A 189 21.16 -12.79 -30.47
N SER A 190 20.69 -14.01 -30.71
CA SER A 190 20.89 -14.74 -31.96
C SER A 190 19.59 -14.79 -32.75
N LYS A 191 19.60 -14.21 -33.97
CA LYS A 191 18.44 -14.26 -34.88
C LYS A 191 18.10 -15.68 -35.33
N THR A 192 19.11 -16.54 -35.46
CA THR A 192 18.96 -17.92 -35.95
C THR A 192 18.27 -18.80 -34.92
N SER A 193 18.68 -18.72 -33.66
CA SER A 193 18.14 -19.55 -32.57
C SER A 193 17.02 -18.87 -31.77
N LYS A 194 16.71 -17.60 -32.08
CA LYS A 194 15.74 -16.75 -31.36
C LYS A 194 15.93 -16.79 -29.84
N SER A 195 17.19 -16.77 -29.41
CA SER A 195 17.59 -16.92 -28.01
C SER A 195 18.77 -16.02 -27.66
N PHE A 196 18.99 -15.86 -26.37
CA PHE A 196 20.01 -14.98 -25.80
C PHE A 196 21.09 -15.80 -25.11
N SER A 197 22.36 -15.50 -25.37
CA SER A 197 23.45 -16.05 -24.57
C SER A 197 23.37 -15.54 -23.14
N LEU A 198 23.25 -16.45 -22.17
CA LEU A 198 23.07 -16.09 -20.76
C LEU A 198 24.20 -15.20 -20.24
N GLN A 199 25.46 -15.52 -20.56
CA GLN A 199 26.62 -14.76 -20.06
C GLN A 199 26.68 -13.35 -20.64
N LYS A 200 26.44 -13.22 -21.96
CA LYS A 200 26.43 -11.91 -22.63
C LYS A 200 25.29 -11.05 -22.10
N LEU A 201 24.09 -11.62 -21.96
CA LEU A 201 22.94 -10.92 -21.43
C LEU A 201 23.17 -10.46 -19.98
N GLN A 202 23.68 -11.36 -19.13
CA GLN A 202 23.97 -11.05 -17.73
C GLN A 202 24.98 -9.91 -17.59
N SER A 203 26.09 -9.96 -18.34
CA SER A 203 27.07 -8.87 -18.37
C SER A 203 26.43 -7.57 -18.85
N TRP A 204 25.68 -7.63 -19.95
CA TRP A 204 25.04 -6.45 -20.53
C TRP A 204 24.03 -5.80 -19.56
N ILE A 205 23.20 -6.58 -18.87
CA ILE A 205 22.27 -6.06 -17.86
C ILE A 205 23.04 -5.43 -16.70
N ARG A 206 24.10 -6.08 -16.20
CA ARG A 206 24.94 -5.52 -15.11
C ARG A 206 25.54 -4.17 -15.50
N ASP A 207 26.03 -4.06 -16.73
CA ASP A 207 26.65 -2.85 -17.25
C ASP A 207 25.64 -1.71 -17.48
N CYS A 208 24.39 -2.05 -17.81
CA CYS A 208 23.34 -1.06 -18.09
C CYS A 208 22.48 -0.71 -16.87
N LEU A 209 22.55 -1.49 -15.78
CA LEU A 209 21.67 -1.30 -14.63
C LEU A 209 22.01 0.00 -13.90
N VAL A 210 20.99 0.84 -13.71
CA VAL A 210 21.08 2.11 -13.01
C VAL A 210 20.04 2.17 -11.89
N ILE A 211 20.26 3.08 -10.92
CA ILE A 211 19.25 3.42 -9.91
C ILE A 211 18.01 3.97 -10.63
N ASN A 212 16.82 3.57 -10.17
CA ASN A 212 15.55 4.01 -10.77
C ASN A 212 15.49 5.55 -10.88
N PRO A 213 15.46 6.12 -12.11
CA PRO A 213 15.46 7.56 -12.33
C PRO A 213 14.15 8.23 -11.93
N PHE A 214 13.10 7.44 -11.71
CA PHE A 214 11.80 7.89 -11.23
C PHE A 214 11.56 7.52 -9.77
N GLY A 215 12.56 6.97 -9.08
CA GLY A 215 12.49 6.51 -7.69
C GLY A 215 12.36 7.62 -6.64
N ILE A 216 12.30 7.23 -5.36
CA ILE A 216 12.14 8.15 -4.22
C ILE A 216 13.32 9.13 -4.17
N SER A 217 14.53 8.62 -4.38
CA SER A 217 15.78 9.39 -4.34
C SER A 217 15.81 10.45 -5.44
N ALA A 218 15.35 10.10 -6.64
CA ALA A 218 15.22 11.04 -7.75
C ALA A 218 14.13 12.08 -7.47
N CYS A 219 12.95 11.65 -7.01
CA CYS A 219 11.85 12.54 -6.65
C CYS A 219 12.27 13.61 -5.62
N ILE A 220 13.03 13.22 -4.58
CA ILE A 220 13.52 14.17 -3.56
C ILE A 220 14.58 15.14 -4.14
N LYS A 221 15.46 14.66 -5.02
CA LYS A 221 16.59 15.44 -5.58
C LYS A 221 16.17 16.40 -6.69
N SER A 222 15.45 15.89 -7.69
CA SER A 222 15.09 16.61 -8.92
C SER A 222 13.61 16.94 -9.05
N GLY A 223 12.75 16.36 -8.21
CA GLY A 223 11.32 16.63 -8.23
C GLY A 223 10.96 18.06 -7.83
N LYS A 224 9.79 18.52 -8.28
CA LYS A 224 9.24 19.82 -7.92
C LYS A 224 8.87 19.79 -6.44
N LYS A 225 9.49 20.66 -5.65
CA LYS A 225 9.10 20.88 -4.25
C LYS A 225 7.77 21.59 -4.22
N LEU A 226 6.79 20.97 -3.58
CA LEU A 226 5.45 21.55 -3.43
C LEU A 226 5.39 22.32 -2.13
N ALA A 227 4.98 23.58 -2.20
CA ALA A 227 4.60 24.36 -1.03
C ALA A 227 3.13 24.07 -0.72
N TRP A 228 2.88 23.03 0.07
CA TRP A 228 1.54 22.80 0.62
C TRP A 228 1.44 23.55 1.93
N ALA A 229 0.83 24.74 1.86
CA ALA A 229 0.48 25.52 3.03
C ALA A 229 -1.04 25.44 3.20
N LEU A 230 -1.51 24.87 4.31
CA LEU A 230 -2.47 25.63 5.09
C LEU A 230 -1.63 26.61 5.91
N GLN A 231 -1.77 27.90 5.64
CA GLN A 231 -1.05 28.93 6.38
C GLN A 231 -1.51 28.92 7.84
N VAL A 232 -0.59 28.63 8.75
CA VAL A 232 -0.67 29.10 10.14
C VAL A 232 0.67 29.75 10.42
N GLU A 233 0.66 31.06 10.69
CA GLU A 233 1.86 31.84 10.96
C GLU A 233 2.47 31.44 12.31
N GLY A 234 3.81 31.32 12.32
CA GLY A 234 4.58 30.97 13.52
C GLY A 234 5.73 30.02 13.21
N THR A 235 6.75 30.45 12.45
CA THR A 235 8.05 29.77 12.26
C THR A 235 8.02 28.24 11.99
N THR A 236 6.94 27.67 11.45
CA THR A 236 6.92 26.23 11.15
C THR A 236 7.57 25.98 9.80
N LYS A 237 8.57 25.08 9.81
CA LYS A 237 9.33 24.67 8.63
C LYS A 237 8.36 24.24 7.52
N ARG A 238 8.60 24.71 6.28
CA ARG A 238 7.85 24.29 5.08
C ARG A 238 7.75 22.76 5.04
N ALA A 239 6.54 22.24 4.84
CA ALA A 239 6.32 20.80 4.64
C ALA A 239 7.22 20.31 3.50
N LYS A 240 8.00 19.25 3.73
CA LYS A 240 8.91 18.72 2.72
C LYS A 240 8.15 17.74 1.83
N VAL A 241 7.50 18.31 0.81
CA VAL A 241 6.78 17.55 -0.20
C VAL A 241 7.50 17.70 -1.54
N ALA A 242 7.80 16.58 -2.18
CA ALA A 242 8.38 16.54 -3.52
C ALA A 242 7.48 15.71 -4.45
N CYS A 243 7.30 16.13 -5.69
CA CYS A 243 6.61 15.34 -6.71
C CYS A 243 7.40 15.31 -8.01
N ASN A 244 7.26 14.22 -8.77
CA ASN A 244 7.85 14.06 -10.10
C ASN A 244 6.78 14.15 -11.22
N ALA A 245 5.50 14.41 -10.89
CA ALA A 245 4.35 14.16 -11.76
C ALA A 245 4.41 14.81 -13.16
N TYR A 246 5.15 15.90 -13.32
CA TYR A 246 5.28 16.66 -14.57
C TYR A 246 6.49 16.25 -15.43
N MET A 247 7.33 15.34 -14.94
CA MET A 247 8.60 14.98 -15.57
C MET A 247 8.69 13.49 -15.92
N VAL A 248 7.65 12.71 -15.65
CA VAL A 248 7.69 11.24 -15.72
C VAL A 248 6.59 10.68 -16.61
N PRO A 249 6.82 9.52 -17.26
CA PRO A 249 5.80 8.81 -17.99
C PRO A 249 4.61 8.42 -17.09
N VAL A 250 3.47 8.15 -17.73
CA VAL A 250 2.27 7.64 -17.05
C VAL A 250 2.63 6.36 -16.30
N GLY A 251 2.11 6.20 -15.07
CA GLY A 251 2.41 5.06 -14.21
C GLY A 251 3.57 5.27 -13.23
N HIS A 252 4.50 6.20 -13.48
CA HIS A 252 5.66 6.44 -12.61
C HIS A 252 5.54 7.70 -11.73
N ARG A 253 4.33 8.24 -11.62
CA ARG A 253 4.05 9.42 -10.79
C ARG A 253 4.27 9.08 -9.32
N MET A 254 5.00 9.93 -8.63
CA MET A 254 5.35 9.78 -7.22
C MET A 254 5.23 11.11 -6.49
N VAL A 255 4.72 11.01 -5.27
CA VAL A 255 4.70 12.10 -4.30
C VAL A 255 5.35 11.61 -3.01
N VAL A 256 6.40 12.30 -2.57
CA VAL A 256 7.12 12.00 -1.34
C VAL A 256 6.88 13.11 -0.33
N MET A 257 6.34 12.73 0.83
CA MET A 257 6.06 13.60 1.96
C MET A 257 6.94 13.18 3.13
N SER A 258 7.77 14.08 3.65
CA SER A 258 8.74 13.73 4.68
C SER A 258 8.83 14.77 5.78
N GLN A 259 9.03 14.33 7.03
CA GLN A 259 9.31 15.21 8.16
C GLN A 259 8.26 16.30 8.39
N ILE A 260 6.99 15.98 8.17
CA ILE A 260 5.87 16.86 8.50
C ILE A 260 5.62 16.74 10.00
N TYR A 261 5.62 17.87 10.70
CA TYR A 261 5.52 17.90 12.15
C TYR A 261 4.52 18.96 12.59
N ARG A 262 3.55 18.57 13.43
CA ARG A 262 2.51 19.47 13.97
C ARG A 262 1.76 20.29 12.92
N GLN A 263 1.50 19.68 11.76
CA GLN A 263 0.84 20.34 10.64
C GLN A 263 -0.38 19.54 10.18
N THR A 264 -1.38 20.26 9.70
CA THR A 264 -2.51 19.69 8.99
C THR A 264 -2.36 19.99 7.51
N LEU A 265 -2.23 18.93 6.71
CA LEU A 265 -2.13 19.02 5.26
C LEU A 265 -3.36 18.39 4.64
N ALA A 266 -4.06 19.14 3.80
CA ALA A 266 -5.17 18.61 3.03
C ALA A 266 -4.97 18.92 1.56
N LYS A 267 -5.11 17.88 0.73
CA LYS A 267 -4.94 18.01 -0.70
C LYS A 267 -5.89 17.10 -1.45
N SER A 268 -6.66 17.70 -2.34
CA SER A 268 -7.23 17.06 -3.52
C SER A 268 -6.59 17.71 -4.74
N SER A 269 -6.02 16.91 -5.67
CA SER A 269 -5.43 17.44 -6.90
C SER A 269 -5.10 16.35 -7.91
N GLU A 270 -5.04 16.74 -9.19
CA GLU A 270 -4.57 15.88 -10.28
C GLU A 270 -3.14 15.35 -10.08
N THR A 271 -2.29 16.05 -9.30
CA THR A 271 -0.93 15.57 -9.00
C THR A 271 -0.89 14.27 -8.18
N LEU A 272 -1.96 14.00 -7.42
CA LEU A 272 -2.11 12.78 -6.63
C LEU A 272 -2.78 11.66 -7.43
N PHE A 273 -3.49 12.01 -8.50
CA PHE A 273 -4.23 11.06 -9.33
C PHE A 273 -3.30 9.99 -9.89
N GLY A 274 -3.53 8.75 -9.48
CA GLY A 274 -2.72 7.58 -9.89
C GLY A 274 -1.26 7.65 -9.44
N ALA A 275 -0.93 8.46 -8.43
CA ALA A 275 0.43 8.58 -7.93
C ALA A 275 0.76 7.52 -6.86
N HIS A 276 2.03 7.12 -6.82
CA HIS A 276 2.62 6.39 -5.71
C HIS A 276 3.01 7.39 -4.60
N VAL A 277 2.39 7.28 -3.43
CA VAL A 277 2.64 8.19 -2.31
C VAL A 277 3.52 7.52 -1.25
N LYS A 278 4.64 8.17 -0.90
CA LYS A 278 5.47 7.78 0.24
C LYS A 278 5.43 8.84 1.32
N ILE A 279 4.94 8.49 2.50
CA ILE A 279 4.91 9.35 3.68
C ILE A 279 5.92 8.83 4.70
N HIS A 280 6.84 9.66 5.15
CA HIS A 280 7.97 9.20 5.95
C HIS A 280 8.37 10.17 7.07
N ARG A 281 8.55 9.66 8.29
CA ARG A 281 8.97 10.45 9.47
C ARG A 281 8.04 11.63 9.80
N CYS A 282 6.73 11.46 9.62
CA CYS A 282 5.75 12.46 10.05
C CYS A 282 5.37 12.24 11.52
N ASN A 283 5.18 13.32 12.27
CA ASN A 283 4.84 13.23 13.69
C ASN A 283 3.79 14.28 14.09
N GLU A 284 2.85 13.91 14.96
CA GLU A 284 1.80 14.82 15.49
C GLU A 284 1.06 15.59 14.38
N SER A 285 0.77 14.93 13.25
CA SER A 285 0.25 15.59 12.05
C SER A 285 -1.06 14.97 11.54
N PHE A 286 -1.86 15.77 10.86
CA PHE A 286 -3.07 15.31 10.17
C PHE A 286 -2.88 15.46 8.67
N ILE A 287 -2.98 14.36 7.91
CA ILE A 287 -2.74 14.38 6.47
C ILE A 287 -3.96 13.80 5.75
N TYR A 288 -4.56 14.61 4.88
CA TYR A 288 -5.73 14.28 4.06
C TYR A 288 -5.34 14.29 2.59
N LEU A 289 -5.35 13.12 1.96
CA LEU A 289 -5.07 12.94 0.53
C LEU A 289 -6.34 12.41 -0.14
N LEU A 290 -7.25 13.31 -0.46
CA LEU A 290 -8.61 13.00 -0.92
C LEU A 290 -8.64 12.91 -2.46
N SER A 291 -7.86 11.99 -3.01
CA SER A 291 -7.72 11.74 -4.46
C SER A 291 -7.51 10.23 -4.70
N PRO A 292 -7.76 9.71 -5.92
CA PRO A 292 -7.50 8.31 -6.24
C PRO A 292 -5.99 8.06 -6.31
N LEU A 293 -5.47 7.18 -5.47
CA LEU A 293 -4.04 6.90 -5.31
C LEU A 293 -3.71 5.53 -5.92
N ARG A 294 -2.52 5.40 -6.53
CA ARG A 294 -2.06 4.09 -7.05
C ARG A 294 -1.62 3.18 -5.92
N SER A 295 -0.72 3.65 -5.05
CA SER A 295 -0.27 2.95 -3.85
C SER A 295 0.16 3.95 -2.77
N VAL A 296 0.10 3.57 -1.50
CA VAL A 296 0.56 4.41 -0.39
C VAL A 296 1.47 3.62 0.54
N THR A 297 2.60 4.20 0.91
CA THR A 297 3.54 3.65 1.88
C THR A 297 3.79 4.67 3.00
N ILE A 298 3.49 4.30 4.24
CA ILE A 298 3.65 5.15 5.42
C ILE A 298 4.70 4.52 6.34
N GLU A 299 5.81 5.23 6.55
CA GLU A 299 6.96 4.73 7.29
C GLU A 299 7.38 5.65 8.42
N LYS A 300 7.73 5.08 9.58
CA LYS A 300 8.36 5.81 10.69
C LYS A 300 7.53 7.01 11.17
N CYS A 301 6.21 6.91 11.10
CA CYS A 301 5.30 7.99 11.48
C CYS A 301 4.75 7.76 12.89
N ARG A 302 4.50 8.84 13.64
CA ARG A 302 4.04 8.77 15.03
C ARG A 302 2.91 9.74 15.32
N ASN A 303 1.99 9.37 16.22
CA ASN A 303 0.94 10.27 16.75
C ASN A 303 0.19 11.03 15.64
N SER A 304 -0.07 10.39 14.50
CA SER A 304 -0.55 11.08 13.29
C SER A 304 -1.81 10.42 12.74
N THR A 305 -2.68 11.21 12.12
CA THR A 305 -3.89 10.73 11.46
C THR A 305 -3.75 10.90 9.94
N PHE A 306 -4.00 9.84 9.20
CA PHE A 306 -3.96 9.83 7.73
C PHE A 306 -5.32 9.46 7.19
N VAL A 307 -5.91 10.36 6.41
CA VAL A 307 -7.17 10.15 5.70
C VAL A 307 -6.87 10.10 4.20
N LEU A 308 -7.14 8.96 3.58
CA LEU A 308 -6.74 8.70 2.21
C LEU A 308 -7.98 8.41 1.36
N GLY A 309 -7.97 8.92 0.13
CA GLY A 309 -8.85 8.46 -0.93
C GLY A 309 -8.54 6.99 -1.31
N PRO A 310 -9.35 6.43 -2.22
CA PRO A 310 -9.20 5.05 -2.67
C PRO A 310 -7.78 4.73 -3.17
N VAL A 311 -7.18 3.68 -2.60
CA VAL A 311 -5.83 3.20 -2.94
C VAL A 311 -5.94 1.94 -3.80
N GLN A 312 -5.70 2.09 -5.09
CA GLN A 312 -5.94 1.06 -6.11
C GLN A 312 -5.21 -0.27 -5.86
N THR A 313 -3.96 -0.24 -5.36
CA THR A 313 -3.13 -1.45 -5.23
C THR A 313 -2.91 -1.86 -3.79
N THR A 314 -2.14 -1.07 -3.04
CA THR A 314 -1.73 -1.43 -1.68
C THR A 314 -1.49 -0.21 -0.83
N LEU A 315 -1.93 -0.30 0.43
CA LEU A 315 -1.59 0.58 1.53
C LEU A 315 -0.67 -0.19 2.48
N HIS A 316 0.58 0.25 2.59
CA HIS A 316 1.60 -0.40 3.41
C HIS A 316 2.02 0.49 4.57
N LEU A 317 2.06 -0.05 5.77
CA LEU A 317 2.54 0.62 6.97
C LEU A 317 3.74 -0.12 7.59
N LYS A 318 4.72 0.68 8.02
CA LYS A 318 5.94 0.16 8.60
C LYS A 318 6.56 1.09 9.65
N ASP A 319 6.99 0.50 10.76
CA ASP A 319 7.69 1.20 11.85
C ASP A 319 6.89 2.40 12.40
N CYS A 320 5.55 2.30 12.45
CA CYS A 320 4.67 3.37 12.88
C CYS A 320 4.19 3.17 14.33
N ASP A 321 3.85 4.25 15.02
CA ASP A 321 3.43 4.22 16.43
C ASP A 321 2.30 5.20 16.69
N ASN A 322 1.21 4.73 17.31
CA ASN A 322 0.03 5.53 17.63
C ASN A 322 -0.49 6.32 16.41
N VAL A 323 -0.69 5.63 15.29
CA VAL A 323 -1.26 6.23 14.08
C VAL A 323 -2.72 5.83 13.88
N LYS A 324 -3.50 6.74 13.30
CA LYS A 324 -4.87 6.46 12.85
C LYS A 324 -4.94 6.53 11.33
N ILE A 325 -5.43 5.47 10.70
CA ILE A 325 -5.58 5.39 9.25
C ILE A 325 -7.06 5.27 8.91
N ILE A 326 -7.51 6.09 7.97
CA ILE A 326 -8.87 6.05 7.43
C ILE A 326 -8.73 5.96 5.91
N ALA A 327 -8.99 4.79 5.33
CA ALA A 327 -8.70 4.56 3.91
C ALA A 327 -9.55 3.45 3.29
N VAL A 328 -9.88 3.64 2.01
CA VAL A 328 -10.36 2.58 1.13
C VAL A 328 -9.15 2.04 0.35
N CYS A 329 -8.92 0.73 0.33
CA CYS A 329 -7.75 0.17 -0.36
C CYS A 329 -7.97 -1.26 -0.85
N HIS A 330 -7.37 -1.64 -1.98
CA HIS A 330 -7.45 -3.02 -2.44
C HIS A 330 -6.78 -4.01 -1.47
N ARG A 331 -5.63 -3.61 -0.89
CA ARG A 331 -4.89 -4.38 0.13
C ARG A 331 -4.31 -3.47 1.20
N LEU A 332 -4.38 -3.93 2.45
CA LEU A 332 -3.71 -3.34 3.61
C LEU A 332 -2.61 -4.28 4.13
N SER A 333 -1.41 -3.78 4.39
CA SER A 333 -0.34 -4.57 5.03
C SER A 333 0.41 -3.79 6.11
N LEU A 334 0.60 -4.43 7.26
CA LEU A 334 1.13 -3.82 8.48
C LEU A 334 2.40 -4.54 8.94
N SER A 335 3.45 -3.78 9.26
CA SER A 335 4.69 -4.31 9.83
C SER A 335 5.23 -3.39 10.91
N SER A 336 5.80 -3.95 11.98
CA SER A 336 6.44 -3.17 13.06
C SER A 336 5.61 -1.99 13.57
N THR A 337 4.28 -2.12 13.66
CA THR A 337 3.36 -1.02 13.99
C THR A 337 2.75 -1.20 15.39
N LEU A 338 2.76 -0.14 16.20
CA LEU A 338 2.35 -0.15 17.60
C LEU A 338 1.11 0.73 17.83
N SER A 339 0.18 0.29 18.68
CA SER A 339 -0.93 1.08 19.24
C SER A 339 -1.75 1.85 18.19
N SER A 340 -1.98 1.27 17.01
CA SER A 340 -2.52 1.98 15.85
C SER A 340 -3.91 1.51 15.47
N THR A 341 -4.74 2.42 14.96
CA THR A 341 -6.14 2.16 14.59
C THR A 341 -6.37 2.30 13.09
N PHE A 342 -7.05 1.35 12.49
CA PHE A 342 -7.30 1.27 11.04
C PHE A 342 -8.80 1.20 10.77
N HIS A 343 -9.35 2.26 10.20
CA HIS A 343 -10.71 2.34 9.69
C HIS A 343 -10.66 2.10 8.18
N CYS A 344 -10.96 0.88 7.75
CA CYS A 344 -10.70 0.47 6.38
C CYS A 344 -11.89 -0.18 5.70
N LEU A 345 -11.95 0.02 4.39
CA LEU A 345 -12.67 -0.84 3.45
C LEU A 345 -11.60 -1.50 2.60
N THR A 346 -11.58 -2.84 2.58
CA THR A 346 -10.55 -3.55 1.82
C THR A 346 -11.04 -4.80 1.09
N SER A 347 -10.66 -4.90 -0.19
CA SER A 347 -11.06 -6.00 -1.08
C SER A 347 -10.36 -7.32 -0.76
N THR A 348 -9.31 -7.30 0.08
CA THR A 348 -8.54 -8.48 0.50
C THR A 348 -8.32 -8.47 2.00
N ARG A 349 -7.98 -9.63 2.58
CA ARG A 349 -7.71 -9.74 4.03
C ARG A 349 -6.53 -8.85 4.43
N PRO A 350 -6.65 -7.96 5.44
CA PRO A 350 -5.52 -7.20 5.95
C PRO A 350 -4.36 -8.10 6.37
N LEU A 351 -3.14 -7.78 5.97
CA LEU A 351 -1.95 -8.57 6.29
C LEU A 351 -1.25 -8.01 7.53
N ILE A 352 -1.15 -8.82 8.58
CA ILE A 352 -0.41 -8.49 9.79
C ILE A 352 0.90 -9.26 9.78
N LEU A 353 1.99 -8.56 9.48
CA LEU A 353 3.34 -9.11 9.44
C LEU A 353 3.99 -9.07 10.84
N SER A 354 5.27 -9.40 10.93
CA SER A 354 6.02 -9.40 12.19
C SER A 354 6.14 -8.00 12.82
N GLY A 355 6.19 -7.96 14.16
CA GLY A 355 6.55 -6.77 14.94
C GLY A 355 5.40 -5.82 15.27
N ASN A 356 4.16 -6.19 14.96
CA ASN A 356 2.98 -5.39 15.31
C ASN A 356 2.52 -5.65 16.76
N GLN A 357 1.90 -4.66 17.39
CA GLN A 357 1.29 -4.77 18.72
C GLN A 357 0.13 -3.78 18.87
N ASP A 358 -0.92 -4.17 19.59
CA ASP A 358 -2.07 -3.32 19.93
C ASP A 358 -2.75 -2.68 18.69
N VAL A 359 -2.84 -3.43 17.60
CA VAL A 359 -3.51 -3.02 16.37
C VAL A 359 -5.02 -3.08 16.55
N THR A 360 -5.73 -2.00 16.23
CA THR A 360 -7.19 -1.98 16.29
C THR A 360 -7.77 -1.82 14.89
N LEU A 361 -8.61 -2.76 14.44
CA LEU A 361 -9.29 -2.74 13.14
C LEU A 361 -10.74 -2.29 13.33
N ALA A 362 -11.25 -1.50 12.40
CA ALA A 362 -12.58 -0.93 12.43
C ALA A 362 -13.12 -0.75 11.00
N PRO A 363 -14.46 -0.71 10.82
CA PRO A 363 -15.01 -0.42 9.51
C PRO A 363 -14.67 1.02 9.09
N TYR A 364 -14.56 1.23 7.78
CA TYR A 364 -14.50 2.57 7.20
C TYR A 364 -15.72 3.38 7.64
N HIS A 365 -15.50 4.65 8.00
CA HIS A 365 -16.48 5.41 8.80
C HIS A 365 -16.60 6.89 8.42
N THR A 366 -16.27 7.22 7.17
CA THR A 366 -16.31 8.59 6.66
C THR A 366 -16.75 8.58 5.22
N HIS A 367 -16.99 9.76 4.67
CA HIS A 367 -17.17 9.97 3.25
C HIS A 367 -16.63 11.36 2.90
N TYR A 368 -16.35 11.57 1.62
CA TYR A 368 -16.19 12.91 1.06
C TYR A 368 -16.90 12.94 -0.31
N PRO A 369 -17.33 14.13 -0.78
CA PRO A 369 -18.24 14.25 -1.93
C PRO A 369 -17.83 13.50 -3.21
N MET A 370 -16.53 13.33 -3.47
CA MET A 370 -16.01 12.64 -4.66
C MET A 370 -15.64 11.16 -4.44
N LEU A 371 -15.98 10.59 -3.29
CA LEU A 371 -15.46 9.29 -2.88
C LEU A 371 -15.92 8.15 -3.80
N GLU A 372 -17.20 8.08 -4.16
CA GLU A 372 -17.72 7.00 -5.03
C GLU A 372 -17.12 7.07 -6.44
N ASP A 373 -16.95 8.26 -7.00
CA ASP A 373 -16.29 8.44 -8.29
C ASP A 373 -14.82 8.02 -8.24
N HIS A 374 -14.10 8.38 -7.18
CA HIS A 374 -12.72 7.92 -7.00
C HIS A 374 -12.64 6.40 -6.78
N MET A 375 -13.65 5.78 -6.16
CA MET A 375 -13.74 4.32 -6.00
C MET A 375 -13.96 3.64 -7.35
N ALA A 376 -14.86 4.18 -8.18
CA ALA A 376 -15.09 3.70 -9.54
C ALA A 376 -13.83 3.81 -10.41
N GLN A 377 -13.12 4.95 -10.35
CA GLN A 377 -11.87 5.16 -11.10
C GLN A 377 -10.74 4.22 -10.68
N THR A 378 -10.68 3.82 -9.41
CA THR A 378 -9.67 2.89 -8.88
C THR A 378 -10.09 1.42 -8.99
N GLY A 379 -11.33 1.15 -9.39
CA GLY A 379 -11.88 -0.21 -9.49
C GLY A 379 -12.04 -0.88 -8.13
N ILE A 380 -12.38 -0.13 -7.08
CA ILE A 380 -12.64 -0.67 -5.74
C ILE A 380 -14.15 -0.59 -5.46
N ALA A 381 -14.79 -1.75 -5.37
CA ALA A 381 -16.19 -1.85 -4.96
C ALA A 381 -16.34 -1.82 -3.42
N THR A 382 -17.56 -1.56 -2.95
CA THR A 382 -17.91 -1.58 -1.52
C THR A 382 -17.98 -3.01 -0.96
N VAL A 383 -18.17 -3.99 -1.85
CA VAL A 383 -18.15 -5.43 -1.57
C VAL A 383 -17.30 -6.15 -2.62
N PRO A 384 -16.52 -7.18 -2.24
CA PRO A 384 -16.36 -7.70 -0.88
C PRO A 384 -15.50 -6.77 0.01
N ASN A 385 -15.73 -6.82 1.32
CA ASN A 385 -15.03 -6.01 2.30
C ASN A 385 -14.55 -6.88 3.48
N TYR A 386 -13.23 -7.11 3.58
CA TYR A 386 -12.60 -8.04 4.52
C TYR A 386 -11.86 -7.37 5.69
N TRP A 387 -12.20 -6.12 6.00
CA TRP A 387 -11.50 -5.31 7.02
C TRP A 387 -11.40 -5.98 8.41
N ASP A 388 -12.33 -6.87 8.76
CA ASP A 388 -12.43 -7.57 10.05
C ASP A 388 -11.83 -8.99 10.05
N ASN A 389 -11.33 -9.45 8.90
CA ASN A 389 -10.76 -10.79 8.74
C ASN A 389 -9.26 -10.73 8.36
N PRO A 390 -8.38 -10.24 9.25
CA PRO A 390 -6.95 -10.16 8.95
C PRO A 390 -6.31 -11.54 8.85
N MET A 391 -5.17 -11.60 8.18
CA MET A 391 -4.30 -12.76 8.10
C MET A 391 -2.95 -12.43 8.72
N CYS A 392 -2.56 -13.23 9.71
CA CYS A 392 -1.31 -13.09 10.43
C CYS A 392 -0.22 -13.92 9.74
N VAL A 393 0.89 -13.27 9.36
CA VAL A 393 2.04 -13.91 8.69
C VAL A 393 3.30 -13.65 9.53
N TYR A 394 3.43 -14.37 10.64
CA TYR A 394 4.59 -14.33 11.54
C TYR A 394 4.73 -15.67 12.31
N PRO A 395 5.91 -15.97 12.88
CA PRO A 395 6.14 -17.24 13.58
C PRO A 395 5.22 -17.40 14.80
N GLU A 396 4.70 -18.62 15.00
CA GLU A 396 3.63 -18.97 15.95
C GLU A 396 3.92 -18.72 17.45
N ASN A 397 5.13 -18.28 17.82
CA ASN A 397 5.57 -18.10 19.20
C ASN A 397 5.16 -16.75 19.86
N ILE A 398 4.04 -16.16 19.45
CA ILE A 398 3.54 -14.89 20.02
C ILE A 398 2.13 -15.11 20.57
N ASP A 399 2.05 -15.41 21.88
CA ASP A 399 0.80 -15.65 22.63
C ASP A 399 -0.06 -14.38 22.85
N SER A 400 0.38 -13.20 22.39
CA SER A 400 -0.35 -11.95 22.58
C SER A 400 -1.32 -11.67 21.44
N SER A 401 -2.53 -11.22 21.79
CA SER A 401 -3.54 -10.70 20.85
C SER A 401 -2.99 -9.44 20.15
N ILE A 402 -2.26 -9.62 19.05
CA ILE A 402 -1.60 -8.55 18.29
C ILE A 402 -2.61 -7.51 17.79
N TRP A 403 -3.83 -7.96 17.49
CA TRP A 403 -4.89 -7.11 16.97
C TRP A 403 -6.22 -7.37 17.68
N ARG A 404 -7.13 -6.42 17.55
CA ARG A 404 -8.52 -6.49 18.03
C ARG A 404 -9.44 -5.67 17.15
N LEU A 405 -10.74 -5.93 17.23
CA LEU A 405 -11.74 -5.07 16.61
C LEU A 405 -12.05 -3.89 17.54
N LEU A 406 -12.30 -2.71 16.96
CA LEU A 406 -12.75 -1.54 17.72
C LEU A 406 -14.13 -1.83 18.31
N SER A 407 -14.28 -1.58 19.60
CA SER A 407 -15.57 -1.69 20.28
C SER A 407 -16.60 -0.76 19.61
N PRO A 408 -17.82 -1.23 19.32
CA PRO A 408 -18.90 -0.37 18.81
C PRO A 408 -19.22 0.80 19.74
N ARG A 409 -18.90 0.68 21.04
CA ARG A 409 -19.08 1.78 22.01
C ARG A 409 -18.10 2.92 21.77
N ASP A 410 -16.92 2.64 21.24
CA ASP A 410 -15.86 3.62 21.00
C ASP A 410 -15.82 4.06 19.54
N PHE A 411 -16.77 3.59 18.73
CA PHE A 411 -16.89 3.93 17.31
C PHE A 411 -17.64 5.26 17.13
N TYR A 412 -17.07 6.15 16.32
CA TYR A 412 -17.65 7.43 15.92
C TYR A 412 -17.46 7.62 14.42
N ILE A 413 -18.42 8.26 13.75
CA ILE A 413 -18.26 8.70 12.37
C ILE A 413 -17.20 9.80 12.33
N TYR A 414 -16.33 9.74 11.33
CA TYR A 414 -15.31 10.76 11.12
C TYR A 414 -15.79 11.77 10.08
N VAL A 415 -15.67 13.06 10.40
CA VAL A 415 -16.09 14.16 9.53
C VAL A 415 -14.87 14.74 8.84
N ILE A 416 -14.96 14.88 7.51
CA ILE A 416 -13.95 15.56 6.71
C ILE A 416 -14.17 17.07 6.85
N PRO A 417 -13.20 17.84 7.37
CA PRO A 417 -13.40 19.25 7.70
C PRO A 417 -13.18 20.19 6.50
N PHE A 418 -13.44 19.72 5.28
CA PHE A 418 -13.22 20.47 4.04
C PHE A 418 -14.47 20.45 3.17
N GLU A 419 -14.81 21.60 2.62
CA GLU A 419 -15.84 21.70 1.58
C GLU A 419 -15.28 21.21 0.25
N MET A 420 -16.05 20.37 -0.43
CA MET A 420 -15.72 19.80 -1.74
C MET A 420 -17.02 19.65 -2.54
N GLU A 421 -16.93 19.70 -3.86
CA GLU A 421 -18.05 19.37 -4.75
C GLU A 421 -18.08 17.86 -5.01
N GLY A 422 -19.29 17.29 -5.17
CA GLY A 422 -19.54 15.89 -5.47
C GLY A 422 -20.85 15.38 -4.87
N ASP A 423 -21.26 14.17 -5.26
CA ASP A 423 -22.60 13.63 -4.96
C ASP A 423 -22.64 12.66 -3.78
N THR A 424 -21.49 12.17 -3.30
CA THR A 424 -21.44 11.22 -2.18
C THR A 424 -21.76 11.92 -0.86
N THR A 425 -22.86 11.51 -0.23
CA THR A 425 -23.37 12.09 1.04
C THR A 425 -23.41 11.10 2.20
N GLU A 426 -23.10 9.82 1.94
CA GLU A 426 -23.13 8.75 2.93
C GLU A 426 -21.86 7.90 2.84
N ILE A 427 -21.65 7.02 3.83
CA ILE A 427 -20.53 6.09 3.85
C ILE A 427 -20.77 5.00 2.80
N PRO A 428 -19.94 4.87 1.74
CA PRO A 428 -20.17 3.87 0.71
C PRO A 428 -20.15 2.45 1.28
N GLY A 429 -21.17 1.67 0.96
CA GLY A 429 -21.37 0.31 1.50
C GLY A 429 -21.96 0.27 2.91
N GLY A 430 -22.20 1.44 3.54
CA GLY A 430 -22.76 1.55 4.87
C GLY A 430 -21.84 1.04 5.98
N LEU A 431 -22.43 0.82 7.16
CA LEU A 431 -21.72 0.31 8.34
C LEU A 431 -22.23 -1.09 8.69
N PRO A 432 -21.39 -1.96 9.27
CA PRO A 432 -21.87 -3.24 9.76
C PRO A 432 -22.97 -3.05 10.84
N PRO A 433 -23.98 -3.95 10.92
CA PRO A 433 -25.17 -3.74 11.75
C PRO A 433 -24.89 -3.43 13.22
N VAL A 434 -23.83 -4.02 13.78
CA VAL A 434 -23.43 -3.82 15.18
C VAL A 434 -22.99 -2.38 15.43
N TYR A 435 -22.21 -1.79 14.51
CA TYR A 435 -21.75 -0.40 14.61
C TYR A 435 -22.88 0.57 14.29
N GLN A 436 -23.71 0.26 13.30
CA GLN A 436 -24.89 1.05 12.95
C GLN A 436 -25.86 1.16 14.14
N LYS A 437 -26.16 0.03 14.81
CA LYS A 437 -26.99 0.00 16.01
C LYS A 437 -26.40 0.82 17.16
N ALA A 438 -25.08 0.76 17.35
CA ALA A 438 -24.40 1.55 18.39
C ALA A 438 -24.49 3.07 18.13
N LEU A 439 -24.40 3.49 16.86
CA LEU A 439 -24.61 4.88 16.47
C LEU A 439 -26.06 5.32 16.67
N ALA A 440 -27.04 4.53 16.22
CA ALA A 440 -28.46 4.84 16.42
C ALA A 440 -28.82 4.99 17.90
N GLN A 441 -28.30 4.10 18.77
CA GLN A 441 -28.47 4.23 20.22
C GLN A 441 -27.82 5.50 20.79
N ARG A 442 -26.70 5.95 20.24
CA ARG A 442 -26.06 7.20 20.64
C ARG A 442 -26.88 8.41 20.20
N GLU A 443 -27.36 8.43 18.96
CA GLU A 443 -28.22 9.48 18.44
C GLU A 443 -29.50 9.60 19.25
N GLN A 444 -30.13 8.48 19.58
CA GLN A 444 -31.31 8.46 20.46
C GLN A 444 -31.02 9.07 21.84
N ARG A 445 -29.84 8.78 22.43
CA ARG A 445 -29.43 9.41 23.70
C ARG A 445 -29.22 10.92 23.57
N ILE A 446 -28.65 11.38 22.46
CA ILE A 446 -28.49 12.81 22.18
C ILE A 446 -29.87 13.47 22.06
N HIS A 447 -30.81 12.85 21.35
CA HIS A 447 -32.18 13.35 21.20
C HIS A 447 -32.92 13.43 22.54
N ILE A 448 -32.84 12.38 23.37
CA ILE A 448 -33.42 12.36 24.72
C ILE A 448 -32.79 13.46 25.58
N TRP A 449 -31.47 13.65 25.51
CA TRP A 449 -30.78 14.70 26.26
C TRP A 449 -31.22 16.11 25.81
N GLN A 450 -31.30 16.38 24.50
CA GLN A 450 -31.78 17.65 23.97
C GLN A 450 -33.23 17.94 24.41
N LYS A 451 -34.10 16.92 24.37
CA LYS A 451 -35.47 17.02 24.85
C LYS A 451 -35.51 17.34 26.35
N THR A 452 -34.71 16.63 27.16
CA THR A 452 -34.60 16.87 28.60
C THR A 452 -34.16 18.30 28.92
N VAL A 453 -33.16 18.83 28.19
CA VAL A 453 -32.69 20.21 28.35
C VAL A 453 -33.78 21.23 27.97
N LYS A 454 -34.54 20.96 26.90
CA LYS A 454 -35.64 21.82 26.46
C LYS A 454 -36.80 21.82 27.47
N GLU A 455 -37.12 20.67 28.05
CA GLU A 455 -38.22 20.48 28.99
C GLU A 455 -37.88 20.89 30.43
N ALA A 456 -36.59 21.05 30.76
CA ALA A 456 -36.13 21.44 32.10
C ALA A 456 -36.57 22.85 32.55
N GLY A 457 -37.20 23.66 31.69
CA GLY A 457 -37.76 24.95 32.08
C GLY A 457 -36.72 25.99 32.54
N LEU A 458 -35.45 25.85 32.11
CA LEU A 458 -34.34 26.69 32.57
C LEU A 458 -34.57 28.18 32.27
N THR A 459 -34.32 29.02 33.27
CA THR A 459 -34.31 30.50 33.11
C THR A 459 -33.18 30.94 32.18
N ARG A 460 -33.21 32.20 31.72
CA ARG A 460 -32.17 32.74 30.83
C ARG A 460 -30.79 32.67 31.47
N GLU A 461 -30.69 32.97 32.77
CA GLU A 461 -29.46 32.94 33.55
C GLU A 461 -28.95 31.51 33.72
N GLN A 462 -29.84 30.55 34.04
CA GLN A 462 -29.49 29.14 34.17
C GLN A 462 -29.05 28.53 32.83
N ARG A 463 -29.68 28.90 31.71
CA ARG A 463 -29.23 28.49 30.36
C ARG A 463 -27.83 29.00 30.06
N LYS A 464 -27.52 30.25 30.43
CA LYS A 464 -26.18 30.83 30.25
C LYS A 464 -25.13 30.10 31.09
N GLN A 465 -25.44 29.79 32.35
CA GLN A 465 -24.56 29.00 33.22
C GLN A 465 -24.35 27.57 32.70
N PHE A 466 -25.41 26.92 32.25
CA PHE A 466 -25.36 25.58 31.67
C PHE A 466 -24.50 25.56 30.41
N GLN A 467 -24.70 26.53 29.50
CA GLN A 467 -23.89 26.67 28.29
C GLN A 467 -22.40 26.84 28.62
N ALA A 468 -22.06 27.69 29.59
CA ALA A 468 -20.68 27.88 30.03
C ALA A 468 -20.06 26.58 30.60
N LEU A 469 -20.84 25.78 31.33
CA LEU A 469 -20.40 24.48 31.84
C LEU A 469 -20.14 23.48 30.69
N VAL A 470 -21.04 23.42 29.72
CA VAL A 470 -20.90 22.55 28.53
C VAL A 470 -19.66 22.94 27.74
N GLU A 471 -19.44 24.23 27.49
CA GLU A 471 -18.25 24.74 26.81
C GLU A 471 -16.96 24.42 27.57
N MET A 472 -16.96 24.59 28.89
CA MET A 472 -15.83 24.21 29.74
C MET A 472 -15.52 22.72 29.62
N LYS A 473 -16.54 21.85 29.73
CA LYS A 473 -16.38 20.40 29.61
C LYS A 473 -15.95 19.97 28.21
N PHE A 474 -16.44 20.64 27.17
CA PHE A 474 -16.02 20.41 25.80
C PHE A 474 -14.54 20.78 25.59
N ASN A 475 -14.10 21.93 26.14
CA ASN A 475 -12.68 22.33 26.09
C ASN A 475 -11.78 21.36 26.85
N GLU A 476 -12.17 20.91 28.05
CA GLU A 476 -11.45 19.85 28.78
C GLU A 476 -11.31 18.57 27.93
N TRP A 477 -12.39 18.18 27.23
CA TRP A 477 -12.39 17.02 26.35
C TRP A 477 -11.48 17.19 25.12
N LEU A 478 -11.47 18.38 24.49
CA LEU A 478 -10.61 18.68 23.35
C LEU A 478 -9.12 18.58 23.72
N ILE A 479 -8.74 19.02 24.92
CA ILE A 479 -7.37 18.94 25.42
C ILE A 479 -7.01 17.48 25.71
N LYS A 480 -7.87 16.74 26.42
CA LYS A 480 -7.62 15.33 26.77
C LYS A 480 -7.51 14.41 25.55
N THR A 481 -8.26 14.70 24.49
CA THR A 481 -8.27 13.87 23.26
C THR A 481 -7.23 14.30 22.22
N GLY A 482 -6.56 15.45 22.40
CA GLY A 482 -5.64 16.01 21.41
C GLY A 482 -6.32 16.66 20.19
N ASN A 483 -7.65 16.61 20.10
CA ASN A 483 -8.44 17.20 19.00
C ASN A 483 -8.31 18.73 18.95
N ARG A 484 -7.89 19.38 20.04
CA ARG A 484 -7.60 20.81 20.07
C ARG A 484 -6.60 21.21 18.99
N GLN A 485 -5.53 20.43 18.82
CA GLN A 485 -4.48 20.71 17.83
C GLN A 485 -5.04 20.67 16.40
N GLN A 486 -5.91 19.71 16.10
CA GLN A 486 -6.56 19.60 14.79
C GLN A 486 -7.40 20.84 14.50
N LEU A 487 -8.24 21.26 15.46
CA LEU A 487 -9.07 22.45 15.31
C LEU A 487 -8.22 23.71 15.11
N ASP A 488 -7.23 23.94 15.99
CA ASP A 488 -6.36 25.13 15.90
C ASP A 488 -5.62 25.18 14.54
N SER A 489 -5.28 24.02 13.97
CA SER A 489 -4.62 23.94 12.66
C SER A 489 -5.54 24.10 11.44
N LEU A 490 -6.86 23.98 11.64
CA LEU A 490 -7.87 24.09 10.58
C LEU A 490 -8.47 25.51 10.47
N VAL A 491 -8.31 26.34 11.51
CA VAL A 491 -8.80 27.73 11.50
C VAL A 491 -7.97 28.54 10.49
N PRO A 492 -8.60 29.12 9.45
CA PRO A 492 -7.92 30.05 8.56
C PRO A 492 -7.39 31.25 9.36
N PRO A 493 -6.21 31.80 9.04
CA PRO A 493 -5.78 33.05 9.66
C PRO A 493 -6.86 34.11 9.42
N ALA A 494 -7.19 34.87 10.47
CA ALA A 494 -8.11 35.99 10.33
C ALA A 494 -7.60 36.90 9.21
N THR A 495 -8.38 37.05 8.14
CA THR A 495 -8.10 38.09 7.16
C THR A 495 -8.20 39.42 7.90
N ASP A 496 -7.08 40.09 8.12
CA ASP A 496 -7.06 41.48 8.54
C ASP A 496 -7.72 42.31 7.45
N SER A 497 -9.04 42.43 7.52
CA SER A 497 -9.81 43.41 6.79
C SER A 497 -9.53 44.77 7.43
N LYS A 498 -8.41 45.41 7.06
CA LYS A 498 -8.20 46.86 7.17
C LYS A 498 -6.94 47.31 6.43
N GLN A 499 -7.10 48.39 5.68
CA GLN A 499 -6.10 49.28 5.06
C GLN A 499 -5.52 48.85 3.70
N ASN A 500 -6.19 49.28 2.62
CA ASN A 500 -5.73 50.45 1.85
C ASN A 500 -6.76 50.84 0.76
N SER A 501 -7.70 51.69 1.14
CA SER A 501 -8.14 52.78 0.26
C SER A 501 -7.00 53.81 0.14
N VAL A 502 -6.92 54.54 -0.98
CA VAL A 502 -5.99 55.65 -1.31
C VAL A 502 -4.67 55.12 -1.94
N ASN A 503 -4.21 55.46 -3.15
CA ASN A 503 -4.53 56.54 -4.08
C ASN A 503 -4.14 56.18 -5.53
N THR A 504 -4.88 56.77 -6.47
CA THR A 504 -4.51 57.14 -7.85
C THR A 504 -3.03 57.49 -8.09
N LYS A 505 -2.41 56.88 -9.09
CA LYS A 505 -2.07 57.49 -10.39
C LYS A 505 -1.55 56.44 -11.38
#